data_AF-A0A2D7NI58-F1
#
_entry.id   AF-A0A2D7NI58-F1
#
_cell.length_a   1.000
_cell.length_b   1.000
_cell.length_c   1.000
_cell.angle_alpha   90.00
_cell.angle_beta   90.00
_cell.angle_gamma   90.00
#
_symmetry.space_group_name_H-M   'P 1'
#
loop_
_entity.id
_entity.type
_entity.pdbx_description
1 polymer ?
#
loop_
_entity_poly.entity_id
_entity_poly.type
_entity_poly.pdbx_seq_one_letter_code
_entity_poly.pdbx_strand_id
1 'polypeptide(L)'
;MAVAQVMLGLRSLLVKVAIFFVMAALLAWALGGTLFPRPEVVDYSRITFQGTEWWLRMLAGGDEPGAVRWFLMERNGGKTYRQPALHEGDDPSGWLDATTPVVANDTLYVGFRTARQGWQIAVFEQPAPLTRVMPVLDRLALERQLERVQQGLPIQAEAVERAAREQVLDAGGTSSKASRVSSTP
;
A
#
# COMPACT_ATOMS: atom_id res chain seq x y z
N MET A 1 -53.09 41.05 33.36
CA MET A 1 -52.90 39.60 33.64
C MET A 1 -52.42 38.81 32.41
N ALA A 2 -52.75 39.18 31.17
CA ALA A 2 -52.30 38.46 29.95
C ALA A 2 -50.76 38.45 29.73
N VAL A 3 -50.06 39.53 30.05
CA VAL A 3 -48.60 39.67 29.81
C VAL A 3 -47.77 38.69 30.66
N ALA A 4 -48.18 38.45 31.91
CA ALA A 4 -47.50 37.52 32.80
C ALA A 4 -47.61 36.06 32.31
N GLN A 5 -48.76 35.69 31.73
CA GLN A 5 -48.99 34.36 31.16
C GLN A 5 -48.18 34.13 29.87
N VAL A 6 -48.06 35.15 29.02
CA VAL A 6 -47.21 35.09 27.82
C VAL A 6 -45.72 34.97 28.19
N MET A 7 -45.26 35.69 29.22
CA MET A 7 -43.88 35.55 29.72
C MET A 7 -43.57 34.14 30.26
N LEU A 8 -44.52 33.51 30.93
CA LEU A 8 -44.40 32.12 31.40
C LEU A 8 -44.34 31.12 30.23
N GLY A 9 -45.15 31.35 29.18
CA GLY A 9 -45.13 30.54 27.95
C GLY A 9 -43.82 30.66 27.19
N LEU A 10 -43.28 31.89 27.03
CA LEU A 10 -42.01 32.13 26.34
C LEU A 10 -40.82 31.48 27.07
N ARG A 11 -40.81 31.51 28.41
CA ARG A 11 -39.76 30.87 29.21
C ARG A 11 -39.75 29.35 29.01
N SER A 12 -40.92 28.72 29.00
CA SER A 12 -41.02 27.27 28.73
C SER A 12 -40.59 26.94 27.29
N LEU A 13 -40.94 27.79 26.32
CA LEU A 13 -40.51 27.63 24.93
C LEU A 13 -38.98 27.67 24.80
N LEU A 14 -38.33 28.68 25.40
CA LEU A 14 -36.87 28.82 25.37
C LEU A 14 -36.15 27.62 25.97
N VAL A 15 -36.66 27.09 27.09
CA VAL A 15 -36.10 25.88 27.72
C VAL A 15 -36.22 24.67 26.79
N LYS A 16 -37.38 24.46 26.15
CA LYS A 16 -37.57 23.35 25.20
C LYS A 16 -36.65 23.47 23.99
N VAL A 17 -36.49 24.68 23.45
CA VAL A 17 -35.57 24.94 22.34
C VAL A 17 -34.13 24.64 22.74
N ALA A 18 -33.69 25.12 23.92
CA ALA A 18 -32.35 24.83 24.42
C ALA A 18 -32.10 23.32 24.58
N ILE A 19 -33.05 22.59 25.16
CA ILE A 19 -32.97 21.12 25.31
C ILE A 19 -32.86 20.45 23.94
N PHE A 20 -33.65 20.88 22.95
CA PHE A 20 -33.60 20.34 21.59
C PHE A 20 -32.22 20.53 20.97
N PHE A 21 -31.61 21.71 21.07
CA PHE A 21 -30.26 21.96 20.56
C PHE A 21 -29.20 21.13 21.27
N VAL A 22 -29.29 20.99 22.59
CA VAL A 22 -28.37 20.13 23.36
C VAL A 22 -28.47 18.68 22.90
N MET A 23 -29.70 18.15 22.76
CA MET A 23 -29.92 16.80 22.26
C MET A 23 -29.43 16.61 20.83
N ALA A 24 -29.69 17.57 19.94
CA ALA A 24 -29.21 17.53 18.56
C ALA A 24 -27.68 17.56 18.48
N ALA A 25 -27.02 18.37 19.31
CA ALA A 25 -25.55 18.42 19.39
C ALA A 25 -24.98 17.10 19.92
N LEU A 26 -25.59 16.51 20.94
CA LEU A 26 -25.18 15.20 21.47
C LEU A 26 -25.36 14.08 20.43
N LEU A 27 -26.48 14.10 19.69
CA LEU A 27 -26.72 13.18 18.57
C LEU A 27 -25.71 13.39 17.45
N ALA A 28 -25.46 14.63 17.03
CA ALA A 28 -24.47 14.93 16.01
C ALA A 28 -23.05 14.54 16.44
N TRP A 29 -22.72 14.67 17.73
CA TRP A 29 -21.45 14.19 18.27
C TRP A 29 -21.38 12.66 18.30
N ALA A 30 -22.44 12.00 18.78
CA ALA A 30 -22.53 10.55 18.85
C ALA A 30 -22.52 9.89 17.46
N LEU A 31 -23.25 10.45 16.49
CA LEU A 31 -23.25 9.99 15.09
C LEU A 31 -21.97 10.42 14.37
N GLY A 32 -21.56 11.68 14.52
CA GLY A 32 -20.38 12.26 13.86
C GLY A 32 -19.06 11.56 14.22
N GLY A 33 -18.94 11.02 15.43
CA GLY A 33 -17.80 10.17 15.82
C GLY A 33 -17.75 8.80 15.14
N THR A 34 -18.85 8.37 14.52
CA THR A 34 -19.01 7.05 13.87
C THR A 34 -19.20 7.12 12.35
N LEU A 35 -19.49 8.31 11.80
CA LEU A 35 -19.75 8.49 10.37
C LEU A 35 -18.49 8.43 9.50
N PHE A 36 -17.31 8.54 10.11
CA PHE A 36 -16.05 8.36 9.40
C PHE A 36 -15.51 6.96 9.66
N PRO A 37 -15.60 6.03 8.68
CA PRO A 37 -14.98 4.73 8.82
C PRO A 37 -13.48 4.94 9.06
N ARG A 38 -13.00 4.44 10.19
CA ARG A 38 -11.56 4.46 10.47
C ARG A 38 -10.87 3.62 9.41
N PRO A 39 -9.72 4.07 8.88
CA PRO A 39 -8.94 3.25 7.97
C PRO A 39 -8.58 1.95 8.69
N GLU A 40 -8.84 0.82 8.02
CA GLU A 40 -8.43 -0.48 8.51
C GLU A 40 -6.93 -0.62 8.30
N VAL A 41 -6.20 -0.89 9.38
CA VAL A 41 -4.74 -1.00 9.36
C VAL A 41 -4.35 -2.44 9.64
N VAL A 42 -3.62 -3.06 8.71
CA VAL A 42 -3.12 -4.42 8.85
C VAL A 42 -1.60 -4.39 8.70
N ASP A 43 -0.89 -4.80 9.76
CA ASP A 43 0.55 -5.00 9.72
C ASP A 43 0.85 -6.42 9.22
N TYR A 44 1.68 -6.53 8.18
CA TYR A 44 2.02 -7.78 7.49
C TYR A 44 3.51 -8.09 7.63
N SER A 45 3.81 -9.35 7.98
CA SER A 45 5.14 -9.99 8.05
C SER A 45 6.29 -9.10 8.54
N ARG A 46 6.64 -9.24 9.81
CA ARG A 46 7.81 -8.57 10.41
C ARG A 46 9.08 -9.36 10.14
N ILE A 47 10.11 -8.66 9.70
CA ILE A 47 11.45 -9.20 9.49
C ILE A 47 12.48 -8.31 10.18
N THR A 48 13.62 -8.88 10.54
CA THR A 48 14.73 -8.13 11.15
C THR A 48 15.88 -8.03 10.15
N PHE A 49 16.35 -6.81 9.90
CA PHE A 49 17.47 -6.51 9.02
C PHE A 49 18.42 -5.55 9.72
N GLN A 50 19.69 -5.97 9.91
CA GLN A 50 20.73 -5.19 10.62
C GLN A 50 20.23 -4.54 11.93
N GLY A 51 19.59 -5.34 12.80
CA GLY A 51 19.10 -4.88 14.10
C GLY A 51 17.83 -4.00 14.06
N THR A 52 17.28 -3.77 12.87
CA THR A 52 16.09 -2.96 12.63
C THR A 52 14.92 -3.84 12.24
N GLU A 53 13.74 -3.61 12.82
CA GLU A 53 12.52 -4.36 12.48
C GLU A 53 11.80 -3.67 11.31
N TRP A 54 11.49 -4.43 10.26
CA TRP A 54 10.81 -3.96 9.06
C TRP A 54 9.52 -4.73 8.84
N TRP A 55 8.48 -4.06 8.41
CA TRP A 55 7.21 -4.69 8.05
C TRP A 55 6.42 -3.87 7.04
N LEU A 56 5.49 -4.51 6.37
CA LEU A 56 4.54 -3.83 5.51
C LEU A 56 3.28 -3.48 6.30
N ARG A 57 2.77 -2.27 6.09
CA ARG A 57 1.47 -1.84 6.61
C ARG A 57 0.53 -1.60 5.45
N MET A 58 -0.57 -2.34 5.45
CA MET A 58 -1.70 -2.10 4.58
C MET A 58 -2.66 -1.13 5.29
N LEU A 59 -3.10 -0.10 4.57
CA LEU A 59 -4.18 0.80 4.96
C LEU A 59 -5.29 0.68 3.93
N ALA A 60 -6.50 0.37 4.38
CA ALA A 60 -7.69 0.31 3.54
C ALA A 60 -8.74 1.31 4.05
N GLY A 61 -9.23 2.17 3.15
CA GLY A 61 -10.24 3.19 3.47
C GLY A 61 -9.65 4.48 4.07
N GLY A 62 -10.49 5.23 4.80
CA GLY A 62 -10.19 6.60 5.25
C GLY A 62 -10.69 7.64 4.24
N ASP A 63 -9.81 8.56 3.83
CA ASP A 63 -10.13 9.66 2.90
C ASP A 63 -10.39 9.16 1.46
N GLU A 64 -9.89 7.96 1.12
CA GLU A 64 -10.12 7.29 -0.17
C GLU A 64 -10.86 5.96 0.04
N PRO A 65 -12.20 5.97 0.20
CA PRO A 65 -12.96 4.75 0.40
C PRO A 65 -12.77 3.77 -0.78
N GLY A 66 -12.38 2.53 -0.45
CA GLY A 66 -12.12 1.46 -1.43
C GLY A 66 -10.69 1.39 -1.97
N ALA A 67 -9.83 2.36 -1.61
CA ALA A 67 -8.41 2.28 -1.95
C ALA A 67 -7.62 1.51 -0.89
N VAL A 68 -6.76 0.60 -1.34
CA VAL A 68 -5.73 -0.04 -0.51
C VAL A 68 -4.39 0.63 -0.81
N ARG A 69 -3.66 0.95 0.25
CA ARG A 69 -2.34 1.57 0.20
C ARG A 69 -1.36 0.80 1.08
N TRP A 70 -0.16 0.58 0.57
CA TRP A 70 0.91 -0.11 1.24
C TRP A 70 2.03 0.84 1.63
N PHE A 71 2.59 0.62 2.82
CA PHE A 71 3.69 1.40 3.35
C PHE A 71 4.73 0.47 3.97
N LEU A 72 5.99 0.75 3.68
CA LEU A 72 7.09 0.11 4.38
C LEU A 72 7.36 0.87 5.68
N MET A 73 7.30 0.12 6.77
CA MET A 73 7.51 0.61 8.12
C MET A 73 8.85 0.06 8.63
N GLU A 74 9.55 0.91 9.38
CA GLU A 74 10.81 0.61 10.04
C GLU A 74 10.65 0.89 11.53
N ARG A 75 11.19 0.04 12.40
CA ARG A 75 11.36 0.33 13.82
C ARG A 75 12.83 0.21 14.21
N ASN A 76 13.37 1.32 14.68
CA ASN A 76 14.72 1.45 15.19
C ASN A 76 14.71 2.22 16.52
N GLY A 77 15.36 1.69 17.54
CA GLY A 77 15.45 2.32 18.87
C GLY A 77 14.10 2.58 19.53
N GLY A 78 13.10 1.71 19.29
CA GLY A 78 11.73 1.83 19.83
C GLY A 78 10.84 2.86 19.12
N LYS A 79 11.39 3.65 18.18
CA LYS A 79 10.63 4.57 17.34
C LYS A 79 10.24 3.88 16.04
N THR A 80 9.04 4.19 15.56
CA THR A 80 8.50 3.65 14.31
C THR A 80 8.49 4.75 13.26
N TYR A 81 9.10 4.48 12.12
CA TYR A 81 9.20 5.38 10.99
C TYR A 81 8.50 4.77 9.80
N ARG A 82 7.81 5.60 9.04
CA ARG A 82 7.36 5.26 7.70
C ARG A 82 8.47 5.64 6.75
N GLN A 83 8.86 4.75 5.84
CA GLN A 83 9.84 5.12 4.82
C GLN A 83 9.30 6.25 3.94
N PRO A 84 10.14 7.26 3.61
CA PRO A 84 9.75 8.35 2.73
C PRO A 84 9.45 7.82 1.33
N ALA A 85 8.82 8.67 0.53
CA ALA A 85 8.63 8.47 -0.89
C ALA A 85 9.98 8.06 -1.54
N LEU A 86 9.98 6.94 -2.26
CA LEU A 86 11.21 6.38 -2.83
C LEU A 86 11.71 7.18 -4.04
N HIS A 87 10.84 8.02 -4.63
CA HIS A 87 11.21 8.99 -5.64
C HIS A 87 10.83 10.41 -5.22
N GLU A 88 11.56 11.39 -5.77
CA GLU A 88 11.20 12.79 -5.64
C GLU A 88 9.87 13.06 -6.37
N GLY A 89 8.90 13.62 -5.65
CA GLY A 89 7.55 13.88 -6.19
C GLY A 89 6.62 12.66 -6.24
N ASP A 90 7.02 11.51 -5.67
CA ASP A 90 6.09 10.41 -5.41
C ASP A 90 5.02 10.84 -4.40
N ASP A 91 3.80 10.37 -4.66
CA ASP A 91 2.65 10.70 -3.82
C ASP A 91 2.82 10.09 -2.42
N PRO A 92 2.71 10.89 -1.33
CA PRO A 92 2.71 10.36 0.02
C PRO A 92 1.51 9.45 0.32
N SER A 93 0.58 9.23 -0.61
CA SER A 93 -0.54 8.28 -0.47
C SER A 93 -0.11 6.81 -0.36
N GLY A 94 1.14 6.45 -0.69
CA GLY A 94 1.66 5.09 -0.52
C GLY A 94 1.65 4.25 -1.80
N TRP A 95 2.00 2.97 -1.68
CA TRP A 95 2.10 2.06 -2.82
C TRP A 95 0.75 1.39 -3.12
N LEU A 96 0.48 1.09 -4.38
CA LEU A 96 -0.74 0.40 -4.82
C LEU A 96 -0.73 -1.08 -4.47
N ASP A 97 0.46 -1.70 -4.49
CA ASP A 97 0.69 -3.11 -4.18
C ASP A 97 2.12 -3.26 -3.64
N ALA A 98 2.37 -4.31 -2.87
CA ALA A 98 3.67 -4.60 -2.28
C ALA A 98 3.87 -6.10 -2.04
N THR A 99 5.10 -6.56 -2.12
CA THR A 99 5.48 -7.94 -1.78
C THR A 99 6.15 -8.01 -0.42
N THR A 100 6.07 -9.18 0.21
CA THR A 100 6.75 -9.43 1.49
C THR A 100 8.23 -9.05 1.39
N PRO A 101 8.77 -8.33 2.39
CA PRO A 101 10.19 -8.02 2.45
C PRO A 101 11.05 -9.29 2.49
N VAL A 102 12.14 -9.31 1.71
CA VAL A 102 13.08 -10.43 1.61
C VAL A 102 14.47 -9.96 1.99
N VAL A 103 15.15 -10.69 2.88
CA VAL A 103 16.55 -10.44 3.22
C VAL A 103 17.42 -11.51 2.59
N ALA A 104 18.43 -11.11 1.82
CA ALA A 104 19.41 -12.00 1.24
C ALA A 104 20.75 -11.27 1.08
N ASN A 105 21.86 -11.96 1.33
CA ASN A 105 23.22 -11.39 1.21
C ASN A 105 23.38 -10.03 1.93
N ASP A 106 22.86 -9.94 3.15
CA ASP A 106 22.86 -8.70 3.96
C ASP A 106 22.23 -7.50 3.24
N THR A 107 21.30 -7.75 2.34
CA THR A 107 20.53 -6.75 1.63
C THR A 107 19.05 -7.04 1.80
N LEU A 108 18.27 -5.99 2.06
CA LEU A 108 16.82 -6.05 2.15
C LEU A 108 16.21 -5.63 0.81
N TYR A 109 15.29 -6.45 0.31
CA TYR A 109 14.56 -6.27 -0.93
C TYR A 109 13.07 -6.16 -0.64
N VAL A 110 12.43 -5.15 -1.21
CA VAL A 110 10.97 -4.97 -1.11
C VAL A 110 10.42 -4.65 -2.48
N GLY A 111 9.51 -5.48 -2.98
CA GLY A 111 8.78 -5.21 -4.19
C GLY A 111 7.59 -4.31 -3.93
N PHE A 112 7.36 -3.33 -4.79
CA PHE A 112 6.23 -2.42 -4.67
C PHE A 112 5.77 -1.91 -6.04
N ARG A 113 4.52 -1.42 -6.09
CA ARG A 113 3.93 -0.82 -7.28
C ARG A 113 3.48 0.61 -7.01
N THR A 114 3.88 1.54 -7.86
CA THR A 114 3.35 2.92 -7.86
C THR A 114 2.43 3.14 -9.06
N ALA A 115 1.56 4.15 -8.97
CA ALA A 115 0.68 4.53 -10.07
C ALA A 115 1.45 5.05 -11.29
N ARG A 116 2.60 5.73 -11.06
CA ARG A 116 3.38 6.40 -12.10
C ARG A 116 4.42 5.49 -12.76
N GLN A 117 5.11 4.66 -11.97
CA GLN A 117 6.29 3.93 -12.44
C GLN A 117 6.06 2.42 -12.59
N GLY A 118 4.90 1.91 -12.19
CA GLY A 118 4.61 0.48 -12.26
C GLY A 118 5.33 -0.31 -11.16
N TRP A 119 5.74 -1.53 -11.48
CA TRP A 119 6.39 -2.45 -10.54
C TRP A 119 7.87 -2.18 -10.40
N GLN A 120 8.36 -2.20 -9.16
CA GLN A 120 9.74 -1.85 -8.83
C GLN A 120 10.23 -2.66 -7.63
N ILE A 121 11.55 -2.79 -7.50
CA ILE A 121 12.21 -3.39 -6.33
C ILE A 121 13.02 -2.30 -5.64
N ALA A 122 12.70 -2.02 -4.38
CA ALA A 122 13.54 -1.24 -3.48
C ALA A 122 14.62 -2.14 -2.89
N VAL A 123 15.85 -1.65 -2.90
CA VAL A 123 17.02 -2.34 -2.36
C VAL A 123 17.63 -1.49 -1.26
N PHE A 124 17.85 -2.11 -0.11
CA PHE A 124 18.43 -1.51 1.08
C PHE A 124 19.67 -2.32 1.48
N GLU A 125 20.87 -1.78 1.27
CA GLU A 125 22.15 -2.38 1.68
C GLU A 125 22.49 -2.08 3.16
N GLN A 126 21.79 -1.12 3.74
CA GLN A 126 21.86 -0.75 5.14
C GLN A 126 20.46 -0.30 5.60
N PRO A 127 20.15 -0.31 6.91
CA PRO A 127 19.00 0.40 7.46
C PRO A 127 19.01 1.83 6.92
N ALA A 128 17.82 2.38 6.67
CA ALA A 128 17.60 3.60 5.88
C ALA A 128 18.77 4.62 5.89
N PRO A 129 19.12 5.22 4.73
CA PRO A 129 18.22 5.46 3.60
C PRO A 129 18.17 4.34 2.55
N LEU A 130 17.13 4.39 1.72
CA LEU A 130 17.01 3.60 0.49
C LEU A 130 18.30 3.68 -0.33
N THR A 131 18.82 2.53 -0.75
CA THR A 131 20.05 2.48 -1.54
C THR A 131 19.76 2.66 -3.03
N ARG A 132 18.79 1.91 -3.57
CA ARG A 132 18.41 2.02 -5.00
C ARG A 132 17.01 1.45 -5.26
N VAL A 133 16.42 1.87 -6.38
CA VAL A 133 15.18 1.31 -6.93
C VAL A 133 15.45 0.75 -8.32
N MET A 134 14.91 -0.43 -8.61
CA MET A 134 15.04 -1.07 -9.92
C MET A 134 13.64 -1.29 -10.52
N PRO A 135 13.37 -0.80 -11.76
CA PRO A 135 12.10 -1.09 -12.42
C PRO A 135 12.01 -2.56 -12.82
N VAL A 136 10.79 -3.08 -12.79
CA VAL A 136 10.48 -4.47 -13.16
C VAL A 136 9.21 -4.48 -14.03
N LEU A 137 9.16 -5.41 -15.00
CA LEU A 137 8.10 -5.46 -16.00
C LEU A 137 6.71 -5.64 -15.38
N ASP A 138 6.58 -6.63 -14.50
CA ASP A 138 5.31 -7.01 -13.88
C ASP A 138 5.54 -7.71 -12.54
N ARG A 139 4.44 -8.09 -11.87
CA ARG A 139 4.49 -8.75 -10.57
C ARG A 139 5.21 -10.11 -10.63
N LEU A 140 5.00 -10.87 -11.70
CA LEU A 140 5.59 -12.20 -11.84
C LEU A 140 7.10 -12.11 -12.05
N ALA A 141 7.53 -11.16 -12.88
CA ALA A 141 8.92 -10.79 -13.05
C ALA A 141 9.57 -10.46 -11.70
N LEU A 142 8.90 -9.63 -10.89
CA LEU A 142 9.37 -9.25 -9.57
C LEU A 142 9.53 -10.46 -8.63
N GLU A 143 8.53 -11.34 -8.55
CA GLU A 143 8.58 -12.55 -7.71
C GLU A 143 9.73 -13.46 -8.13
N ARG A 144 9.98 -13.61 -9.43
CA ARG A 144 11.15 -14.37 -9.95
C ARG A 144 12.47 -13.72 -9.58
N GLN A 145 12.59 -12.39 -9.67
CA GLN A 145 13.82 -11.70 -9.24
C GLN A 145 14.07 -11.89 -7.75
N LEU A 146 13.01 -11.83 -6.91
CA LEU A 146 13.14 -12.09 -5.47
C LEU A 146 13.54 -13.54 -5.18
N GLU A 147 12.95 -14.52 -5.87
CA GLU A 147 13.33 -15.93 -5.74
C GLU A 147 14.80 -16.16 -6.13
N ARG A 148 15.26 -15.55 -7.24
CA ARG A 148 16.66 -15.59 -7.66
C ARG A 148 17.59 -15.07 -6.57
N VAL A 149 17.23 -13.95 -5.95
CA VAL A 149 18.03 -13.35 -4.88
C VAL A 149 18.05 -14.22 -3.63
N GLN A 150 16.95 -14.89 -3.28
CA GLN A 150 16.93 -15.90 -2.22
C GLN A 150 17.85 -17.09 -2.52
N GLN A 151 18.01 -17.44 -3.80
CA GLN A 151 18.97 -18.45 -4.27
C GLN A 151 20.42 -17.93 -4.37
N GLY A 152 20.68 -16.68 -3.95
CA GLY A 152 22.01 -16.06 -4.01
C GLY A 152 22.40 -15.56 -5.41
N LEU A 153 21.46 -15.51 -6.36
CA LEU A 153 21.70 -14.99 -7.70
C LEU A 153 21.45 -13.48 -7.75
N PRO A 154 22.19 -12.73 -8.59
CA PRO A 154 21.96 -11.29 -8.72
C PRO A 154 20.65 -10.98 -9.46
N ILE A 155 20.07 -9.83 -9.12
CA ILE A 155 18.94 -9.23 -9.85
C ILE A 155 19.39 -8.95 -11.29
N GLN A 156 18.53 -9.29 -12.25
CA GLN A 156 18.76 -9.00 -13.66
C GLN A 156 18.15 -7.64 -14.03
N ALA A 157 18.77 -6.96 -14.98
CA ALA A 157 18.20 -5.74 -15.55
C ALA A 157 16.93 -6.07 -16.35
N GLU A 158 15.97 -5.16 -16.35
CA GLU A 158 14.68 -5.29 -17.04
C GLU A 158 14.84 -5.67 -18.53
N ALA A 159 15.85 -5.11 -19.21
CA ALA A 159 16.13 -5.40 -20.62
C ALA A 159 16.52 -6.88 -20.85
N VAL A 160 17.27 -7.47 -19.92
CA VAL A 160 17.67 -8.89 -19.98
C VAL A 160 16.45 -9.77 -19.78
N GLU A 161 15.58 -9.40 -18.84
CA GLU A 161 14.35 -10.14 -18.58
C GLU A 161 13.36 -10.06 -19.75
N ARG A 162 13.22 -8.87 -20.36
CA ARG A 162 12.40 -8.69 -21.57
C ARG A 162 12.89 -9.58 -22.71
N ALA A 163 14.20 -9.59 -22.97
CA ALA A 163 14.80 -10.42 -24.00
C ALA A 163 14.59 -11.93 -23.73
N ALA A 164 14.75 -12.37 -22.47
CA ALA A 164 14.49 -13.75 -22.09
C ALA A 164 13.02 -14.16 -22.29
N ARG A 165 12.08 -13.26 -21.98
CA ARG A 165 10.65 -13.48 -22.20
C ARG A 165 10.31 -13.58 -23.69
N GLU A 166 10.83 -12.67 -24.51
CA GLU A 166 10.63 -12.68 -25.96
C GLU A 166 11.14 -13.99 -26.58
N GLN A 167 12.32 -14.45 -26.16
CA GLN A 167 12.88 -15.73 -26.64
C GLN A 167 11.96 -16.93 -26.31
N VAL A 168 11.34 -16.97 -25.14
CA VAL A 168 10.40 -18.04 -24.75
C VAL A 168 9.11 -17.96 -25.57
N LEU A 169 8.60 -16.75 -25.82
CA LEU A 169 7.40 -16.55 -26.64
C LEU A 169 7.63 -16.98 -28.10
N ASP A 170 8.79 -16.65 -28.67
CA ASP A 170 9.17 -17.03 -30.03
C ASP A 170 9.40 -18.54 -30.18
N ALA A 171 9.98 -19.18 -29.17
CA ALA A 171 10.15 -20.63 -29.12
C ALA A 171 8.80 -21.37 -29.05
N GLY A 172 7.81 -20.82 -28.35
CA GLY A 172 6.45 -21.36 -28.30
C GLY A 172 5.69 -21.25 -29.64
N GLY A 173 5.90 -20.17 -30.39
CA GLY A 173 5.26 -19.93 -31.68
C GLY A 173 5.73 -20.86 -32.81
N THR A 174 7.01 -21.25 -32.79
CA THR A 174 7.59 -22.14 -33.81
C THR A 174 7.17 -23.60 -33.64
N SER A 175 6.95 -24.06 -32.41
CA SER A 175 6.47 -25.43 -32.13
C SER A 175 5.04 -25.69 -32.66
N SER A 176 4.15 -24.68 -32.61
CA SER A 176 2.77 -24.79 -33.10
C SER A 176 2.69 -24.95 -34.62
N LYS A 177 3.59 -24.31 -35.38
CA LYS A 177 3.58 -24.32 -36.85
C LYS A 177 4.08 -25.64 -37.45
N ALA A 178 4.96 -26.37 -36.75
CA ALA A 178 5.49 -27.65 -37.23
C ALA A 178 4.47 -28.81 -37.14
N SER A 179 3.50 -28.76 -36.22
CA SER A 179 2.51 -29.84 -36.08
C SER A 179 1.36 -29.79 -37.11
N ARG A 180 1.17 -28.66 -37.81
CA ARG A 180 0.03 -28.46 -38.72
C ARG A 180 0.30 -28.88 -40.16
N VAL A 181 1.53 -29.29 -40.51
CA VAL A 181 1.94 -29.61 -41.90
C VAL A 181 1.97 -31.12 -42.20
N SER A 182 1.81 -31.99 -41.21
CA SER A 182 1.88 -33.45 -41.40
C SER A 182 0.53 -34.17 -41.57
N SER A 183 -0.56 -33.44 -41.86
CA SER A 183 -1.89 -34.04 -42.07
C SER A 183 -2.50 -33.65 -43.42
N THR A 184 -1.89 -34.13 -44.50
CA THR A 184 -2.57 -34.23 -45.79
C THR A 184 -2.19 -35.57 -46.42
N PRO A 185 -3.12 -36.55 -46.50
CA PRO A 185 -2.93 -37.79 -47.24
C PRO A 185 -2.95 -37.58 -48.76
#